data_AF-A0A6I2NGZ0-F1
#
_entry.id   AF-A0A6I2NGZ0-F1
#
_cell.length_a   1.000
_cell.length_b   1.000
_cell.length_c   1.000
_cell.angle_alpha   90.00
_cell.angle_beta   90.00
_cell.angle_gamma   90.00
#
_symmetry.space_group_name_H-M   'P 1'
#
loop_
_entity.id
_entity.type
_entity.pdbx_description
1 polymer ?
#
loop_
_entity_poly.entity_id
_entity_poly.type
_entity_poly.pdbx_seq_one_letter_code
_entity_poly.pdbx_strand_id
1 'polypeptide(L)'
;INFRDMLFLRYGNIVDGEICFVRSKTSHTSNHIREIRAVLTPEMRDIIKRWGNPDDGKPDTFLFKYARETEDEFVISNIVRRVTHRCNIALAKIAQAVGVPRFTTYSARHSYATVLKRSGTNIAYISESLGHSSLAITENYLASFEQEERIRNAQLLTKFD
;
A
#
# COMPACT_ATOMS: atom_id res chain seq x y z
N ILE A 1 -1.56 -0.49 -0.90
CA ILE A 1 -1.43 -0.23 -2.36
C ILE A 1 -0.11 -0.79 -2.92
N ASN A 2 0.00 -1.15 -4.21
CA ASN A 2 1.29 -1.48 -4.85
C ASN A 2 1.84 -0.25 -5.60
N PHE A 3 3.13 -0.24 -5.93
CA PHE A 3 3.74 0.95 -6.53
C PHE A 3 3.25 1.25 -7.95
N ARG A 4 2.82 0.24 -8.73
CA ARG A 4 2.14 0.46 -10.02
C ARG A 4 0.82 1.18 -9.79
N ASP A 5 -0.07 0.62 -8.98
CA ASP A 5 -1.41 1.21 -8.74
C ASP A 5 -1.25 2.66 -8.24
N MET A 6 -0.32 2.90 -7.31
CA MET A 6 -0.06 4.23 -6.74
C MET A 6 0.36 5.28 -7.78
N LEU A 7 1.21 4.90 -8.74
CA LEU A 7 1.69 5.84 -9.76
C LEU A 7 0.60 6.28 -10.72
N PHE A 8 -0.38 5.41 -10.97
CA PHE A 8 -1.47 5.64 -11.92
C PHE A 8 -2.77 6.10 -11.24
N LEU A 9 -2.74 6.44 -9.95
CA LEU A 9 -3.86 7.10 -9.29
C LEU A 9 -4.13 8.46 -9.95
N ARG A 10 -5.41 8.82 -10.04
CA ARG A 10 -5.93 10.07 -10.57
C ARG A 10 -6.77 10.78 -9.51
N TYR A 11 -7.06 12.06 -9.71
CA TYR A 11 -7.96 12.79 -8.83
C TYR A 11 -9.36 12.18 -8.78
N GLY A 12 -9.84 11.59 -9.88
CA GLY A 12 -11.10 10.85 -9.94
C GLY A 12 -11.11 9.56 -9.09
N ASN A 13 -9.95 9.08 -8.62
CA ASN A 13 -9.90 7.99 -7.64
C ASN A 13 -10.21 8.49 -6.21
N ILE A 14 -10.29 9.80 -5.96
CA ILE A 14 -10.63 10.34 -4.64
C ILE A 14 -12.13 10.55 -4.57
N VAL A 15 -12.83 9.72 -3.79
CA VAL A 15 -14.29 9.77 -3.63
C VAL A 15 -14.61 9.79 -2.14
N ASP A 16 -15.40 10.77 -1.69
CA ASP A 16 -15.86 10.93 -0.30
C ASP A 16 -14.75 10.87 0.76
N GLY A 17 -13.56 11.38 0.41
CA GLY A 17 -12.41 11.38 1.30
C GLY A 17 -11.64 10.06 1.38
N GLU A 18 -11.86 9.16 0.44
CA GLU A 18 -11.10 7.91 0.28
C GLU A 18 -10.48 7.83 -1.10
N ILE A 19 -9.36 7.13 -1.22
CA ILE A 19 -8.79 6.68 -2.49
C ILE A 19 -9.43 5.32 -2.83
N CYS A 20 -10.19 5.28 -3.92
CA CYS A 20 -10.87 4.12 -4.47
C CYS A 20 -10.19 3.67 -5.77
N PHE A 21 -9.71 2.43 -5.83
CA PHE A 21 -9.06 1.92 -7.04
C PHE A 21 -9.17 0.39 -7.17
N VAL A 22 -9.10 -0.08 -8.41
CA VAL A 22 -8.98 -1.51 -8.73
C VAL A 22 -7.51 -1.84 -8.97
N ARG A 23 -7.04 -2.95 -8.38
CA ARG A 23 -5.67 -3.40 -8.52
C ARG A 23 -5.37 -3.88 -9.95
N SER A 24 -4.34 -3.32 -10.59
CA SER A 24 -4.00 -3.66 -11.99
C SER A 24 -3.59 -5.14 -12.19
N LYS A 25 -3.06 -5.81 -11.14
CA LYS A 25 -2.63 -7.21 -11.23
C LYS A 25 -3.81 -8.18 -11.43
N THR A 26 -4.99 -7.83 -10.91
CA THR A 26 -6.14 -8.74 -10.82
C THR A 26 -7.36 -8.22 -11.57
N SER A 27 -7.28 -7.02 -12.17
CA SER A 27 -8.36 -6.41 -12.96
C SER A 27 -8.78 -7.26 -14.16
N HIS A 28 -7.86 -8.03 -14.74
CA HIS A 28 -8.11 -8.83 -15.94
C HIS A 28 -8.26 -10.33 -15.70
N THR A 29 -8.05 -10.80 -14.47
CA THR A 29 -7.93 -12.24 -14.16
C THR A 29 -8.89 -12.73 -13.08
N SER A 30 -9.63 -11.82 -12.42
CA SER A 30 -10.59 -12.17 -11.39
C SER A 30 -12.03 -12.02 -11.88
N ASN A 31 -12.85 -13.06 -11.68
CA ASN A 31 -14.30 -12.97 -11.87
C ASN A 31 -14.99 -12.02 -10.88
N HIS A 32 -14.28 -11.57 -9.84
CA HIS A 32 -14.78 -10.65 -8.83
C HIS A 32 -13.80 -9.48 -8.68
N ILE A 33 -14.01 -8.43 -9.46
CA ILE A 33 -13.24 -7.19 -9.34
C ILE A 33 -13.59 -6.56 -7.98
N ARG A 34 -12.61 -6.49 -7.08
CA ARG A 34 -12.74 -5.82 -5.78
C ARG A 34 -12.11 -4.44 -5.86
N GLU A 35 -12.90 -3.43 -5.58
CA GLU A 35 -12.40 -2.08 -5.34
C GLU A 35 -11.73 -2.04 -3.97
N ILE A 36 -10.53 -1.46 -3.92
CA ILE A 36 -9.81 -1.19 -2.69
C ILE A 36 -10.12 0.26 -2.30
N ARG A 37 -10.57 0.46 -1.07
CA ARG A 37 -10.81 1.78 -0.49
C ARG A 37 -9.79 2.05 0.60
N ALA A 38 -9.21 3.25 0.61
CA ALA A 38 -8.27 3.68 1.62
C ALA A 38 -8.56 5.12 2.03
N VAL A 39 -8.79 5.36 3.32
CA VAL A 39 -9.05 6.71 3.86
C VAL A 39 -7.90 7.65 3.51
N LEU A 40 -8.24 8.80 2.95
CA LEU A 40 -7.29 9.85 2.59
C LEU A 40 -7.04 10.76 3.81
N THR A 41 -5.96 10.47 4.54
CA THR A 41 -5.60 11.21 5.75
C THR A 41 -5.15 12.65 5.43
N PRO A 42 -5.18 13.57 6.41
CA PRO A 42 -4.68 14.94 6.22
C PRO A 42 -3.22 14.98 5.74
N GLU A 43 -2.36 14.12 6.28
CA GLU A 43 -0.94 14.06 5.91
C GLU A 43 -0.76 13.60 4.46
N MET A 44 -1.59 12.66 4.01
CA MET A 44 -1.62 12.25 2.60
C MET A 44 -2.04 13.40 1.70
N ARG A 45 -3.03 14.21 2.10
CA ARG A 45 -3.45 15.40 1.35
C ARG A 45 -2.33 16.43 1.26
N ASP A 46 -1.61 16.67 2.34
CA ASP A 46 -0.47 17.59 2.35
C ASP A 46 0.66 17.11 1.44
N ILE A 47 0.92 15.80 1.41
CA ILE A 47 1.89 15.19 0.49
C ILE A 47 1.45 15.38 -0.96
N ILE A 48 0.18 15.10 -1.29
CA ILE A 48 -0.37 15.28 -2.64
C ILE A 48 -0.32 16.75 -3.04
N LYS A 49 -0.72 17.67 -2.17
CA LYS A 49 -0.67 19.11 -2.42
C LYS A 49 0.75 19.61 -2.70
N ARG A 50 1.75 19.06 -1.99
CA ARG A 50 3.16 19.49 -2.11
C ARG A 50 3.87 18.89 -3.31
N TRP A 51 3.61 17.63 -3.63
CA TRP A 51 4.41 16.85 -4.58
C TRP A 51 3.63 16.29 -5.78
N GLY A 52 2.31 16.33 -5.72
CA GLY A 52 1.42 15.91 -6.78
C GLY A 52 1.29 16.92 -7.92
N ASN A 53 0.54 16.55 -8.94
CA ASN A 53 0.11 17.49 -9.97
C ASN A 53 -0.92 18.45 -9.38
N PRO A 54 -1.02 19.70 -9.87
CA PRO A 54 -2.08 20.61 -9.49
C PRO A 54 -3.46 19.96 -9.66
N ASP A 55 -4.33 20.15 -8.69
CA ASP A 55 -5.75 19.80 -8.82
C ASP A 55 -6.41 20.83 -9.74
N ASP A 56 -6.59 20.46 -11.01
CA ASP A 56 -7.24 21.28 -12.02
C ASP A 56 -8.74 21.02 -12.13
N GLY A 57 -9.31 20.30 -11.14
CA GLY A 57 -10.71 19.89 -11.12
C GLY A 57 -11.05 18.79 -12.12
N LYS A 58 -10.07 18.23 -12.84
CA LYS A 58 -10.31 17.15 -13.81
C LYS A 58 -10.09 15.79 -13.16
N PRO A 59 -11.06 14.87 -13.23
CA PRO A 59 -10.95 13.55 -12.64
C PRO A 59 -9.83 12.71 -13.27
N ASP A 60 -9.52 12.94 -14.55
CA ASP A 60 -8.50 12.17 -15.26
C ASP A 60 -7.06 12.61 -14.96
N THR A 61 -6.86 13.73 -14.24
CA THR A 61 -5.52 14.19 -13.90
C THR A 61 -4.84 13.21 -12.94
N PHE A 62 -3.66 12.68 -13.31
CA PHE A 62 -2.85 11.84 -12.43
C PHE A 62 -2.50 12.58 -11.13
N LEU A 63 -2.50 11.88 -10.00
CA LEU A 63 -2.06 12.47 -8.72
C LEU A 63 -0.58 12.83 -8.74
N PHE A 64 0.27 12.02 -9.38
CA PHE A 64 1.72 12.24 -9.43
C PHE A 64 2.24 12.31 -10.87
N LYS A 65 3.17 13.23 -11.12
CA LYS A 65 3.84 13.47 -12.42
C LYS A 65 4.71 12.34 -12.98
N TYR A 66 4.69 11.17 -12.35
CA TYR A 66 5.56 10.05 -12.70
C TYR A 66 4.90 9.04 -13.65
N ALA A 67 3.58 9.12 -13.81
CA ALA A 67 2.82 8.37 -14.81
C ALA A 67 2.44 9.27 -15.99
N ARG A 68 2.02 8.64 -17.09
CA ARG A 68 1.48 9.26 -18.30
C ARG A 68 0.42 8.36 -18.90
N GLU A 69 -0.45 8.92 -19.73
CA GLU A 69 -1.41 8.15 -20.50
C GLU A 69 -0.70 7.18 -21.43
N THR A 70 -1.04 5.90 -21.30
CA THR A 70 -0.60 4.83 -22.19
C THR A 70 -1.35 3.54 -21.85
N GLU A 71 -1.69 2.77 -22.87
CA GLU A 71 -2.19 1.40 -22.73
C GLU A 71 -1.09 0.36 -23.02
N ASP A 72 0.12 0.83 -23.39
CA ASP A 72 1.25 -0.04 -23.70
C ASP A 72 1.86 -0.58 -22.40
N GLU A 73 1.62 -1.86 -22.14
CA GLU A 73 2.10 -2.58 -20.96
C GLU A 73 3.63 -2.56 -20.83
N PHE A 74 4.38 -2.52 -21.93
CA PHE A 74 5.84 -2.38 -21.89
C PHE A 74 6.25 -0.99 -21.40
N VAL A 75 5.55 0.05 -21.84
CA VAL A 75 5.77 1.43 -21.37
C VAL A 75 5.41 1.55 -19.89
N ILE A 76 4.24 1.03 -19.48
CA ILE A 76 3.79 1.03 -18.09
C ILE A 76 4.83 0.34 -17.20
N SER A 77 5.25 -0.88 -17.56
CA SER A 77 6.23 -1.66 -16.81
C SER A 77 7.56 -0.92 -16.66
N ASN A 78 8.04 -0.27 -17.72
CA ASN A 78 9.26 0.52 -17.68
C ASN A 78 9.15 1.77 -16.78
N ILE A 79 8.02 2.49 -16.82
CA ILE A 79 7.76 3.63 -15.93
C ILE A 79 7.83 3.14 -14.47
N VAL A 80 7.04 2.11 -14.13
CA VAL A 80 6.96 1.58 -12.77
C VAL A 80 8.34 1.14 -12.28
N ARG A 81 9.09 0.39 -13.10
CA ARG A 81 10.44 -0.09 -12.75
C ARG A 81 11.39 1.07 -12.51
N ARG A 82 11.40 2.08 -13.38
CA ARG A 82 12.30 3.24 -13.29
C ARG A 82 12.02 4.04 -12.02
N VAL A 83 10.75 4.35 -11.74
CA VAL A 83 10.39 5.15 -10.56
C VAL A 83 10.65 4.36 -9.28
N THR A 84 10.26 3.08 -9.24
CA THR A 84 10.53 2.18 -8.09
C THR A 84 12.03 2.11 -7.79
N HIS A 85 12.87 1.96 -8.81
CA HIS A 85 14.32 1.91 -8.63
C HIS A 85 14.87 3.22 -8.02
N ARG A 86 14.44 4.37 -8.54
CA ARG A 86 14.85 5.68 -8.00
C ARG A 86 14.40 5.87 -6.56
N CYS A 87 13.17 5.49 -6.23
CA CYS A 87 12.66 5.52 -4.86
C CYS A 87 13.49 4.61 -3.94
N ASN A 88 13.79 3.38 -4.36
CA ASN A 88 14.59 2.44 -3.56
C ASN A 88 16.04 2.91 -3.35
N ILE A 89 16.61 3.69 -4.28
CA ILE A 89 17.91 4.36 -4.06
C ILE A 89 17.78 5.44 -2.98
N ALA A 90 16.75 6.29 -3.07
CA ALA A 90 16.52 7.35 -2.07
C ALA A 90 16.24 6.77 -0.68
N LEU A 91 15.41 5.73 -0.58
CA LEU A 91 15.11 5.03 0.67
C LEU A 91 16.36 4.39 1.27
N ALA A 92 17.26 3.85 0.46
CA ALA A 92 18.53 3.31 0.96
C ALA A 92 19.42 4.39 1.56
N LYS A 93 19.48 5.57 0.94
CA LYS A 93 20.22 6.73 1.49
C LYS A 93 19.60 7.23 2.80
N ILE A 94 18.28 7.29 2.86
CA ILE A 94 17.55 7.64 4.10
C ILE A 94 17.85 6.63 5.19
N ALA A 95 17.74 5.33 4.90
CA ALA A 95 18.01 4.25 5.85
C ALA A 95 19.43 4.34 6.44
N GLN A 96 20.42 4.59 5.58
CA GLN A 96 21.80 4.81 6.00
C GLN A 96 21.94 6.05 6.89
N ALA A 97 21.32 7.17 6.51
CA ALA A 97 21.42 8.43 7.24
C ALA A 97 20.80 8.36 8.65
N VAL A 98 19.75 7.57 8.82
CA VAL A 98 19.07 7.38 10.12
C VAL A 98 19.54 6.14 10.89
N GLY A 99 20.49 5.37 10.34
CA GLY A 99 21.10 4.22 11.02
C GLY A 99 20.19 2.99 11.13
N VAL A 100 19.23 2.81 10.21
CA VAL A 100 18.31 1.66 10.21
C VAL A 100 18.61 0.70 9.06
N PRO A 101 18.19 -0.59 9.16
CA PRO A 101 18.32 -1.53 8.05
C PRO A 101 17.65 -1.01 6.77
N ARG A 102 18.22 -1.36 5.62
CA ARG A 102 17.70 -0.94 4.31
C ARG A 102 16.26 -1.42 4.13
N PHE A 103 15.39 -0.51 3.70
CA PHE A 103 14.01 -0.81 3.32
C PHE A 103 13.70 -0.31 1.91
N THR A 104 12.61 -0.83 1.35
CA THR A 104 12.16 -0.55 -0.02
C THR A 104 10.71 -0.11 -0.04
N THR A 105 10.21 0.27 -1.22
CA THR A 105 8.79 0.54 -1.42
C THR A 105 7.90 -0.67 -1.07
N TYR A 106 8.42 -1.90 -1.18
CA TYR A 106 7.71 -3.11 -0.79
C TYR A 106 7.64 -3.29 0.73
N SER A 107 8.69 -2.87 1.45
CA SER A 107 8.73 -2.90 2.92
C SER A 107 7.60 -2.08 3.54
N ALA A 108 7.20 -0.95 2.93
CA ALA A 108 6.09 -0.14 3.42
C ALA A 108 4.75 -0.90 3.41
N ARG A 109 4.47 -1.67 2.35
CA ARG A 109 3.25 -2.49 2.27
C ARG A 109 3.23 -3.59 3.32
N HIS A 110 4.38 -4.22 3.58
CA HIS A 110 4.49 -5.22 4.65
C HIS A 110 4.31 -4.59 6.02
N SER A 111 4.98 -3.47 6.29
CA SER A 111 4.86 -2.75 7.55
C SER A 111 3.40 -2.37 7.84
N TYR A 112 2.65 -1.89 6.84
CA TYR A 112 1.21 -1.63 6.99
C TYR A 112 0.43 -2.85 7.49
N ALA A 113 0.59 -4.01 6.84
CA ALA A 113 -0.11 -5.24 7.24
C ALA A 113 0.29 -5.70 8.64
N THR A 114 1.58 -5.67 8.97
CA THR A 114 2.10 -6.05 10.28
C THR A 114 1.61 -5.12 11.39
N VAL A 115 1.63 -3.80 11.18
CA VAL A 115 1.17 -2.82 12.17
C VAL A 115 -0.32 -3.00 12.46
N LEU A 116 -1.15 -3.20 11.43
CA LEU A 116 -2.58 -3.46 11.63
C LEU A 116 -2.84 -4.76 12.40
N LYS A 117 -2.12 -5.84 12.05
CA LYS A 117 -2.23 -7.11 12.80
C LYS A 117 -1.86 -6.91 14.27
N ARG A 118 -0.72 -6.27 14.55
CA ARG A 118 -0.26 -5.99 15.92
C ARG A 118 -1.22 -5.10 16.71
N SER A 119 -2.00 -4.27 16.01
CA SER A 119 -3.04 -3.43 16.60
C SER A 119 -4.35 -4.18 16.85
N GLY A 120 -4.40 -5.51 16.59
CA GLY A 120 -5.59 -6.34 16.78
C GLY A 120 -6.64 -6.19 15.68
N THR A 121 -6.27 -5.59 14.53
CA THR A 121 -7.22 -5.42 13.42
C THR A 121 -7.60 -6.77 12.82
N ASN A 122 -8.88 -6.94 12.49
CA ASN A 122 -9.40 -8.17 11.90
C ASN A 122 -8.65 -8.51 10.59
N ILE A 123 -8.20 -9.77 10.47
CA ILE A 123 -7.46 -10.26 9.30
C ILE A 123 -8.25 -10.13 7.99
N ALA A 124 -9.58 -10.22 8.05
CA ALA A 124 -10.46 -10.03 6.90
C ALA A 124 -10.37 -8.58 6.38
N TYR A 125 -10.39 -7.60 7.29
CA TYR A 125 -10.21 -6.19 6.94
C TYR A 125 -8.81 -5.92 6.35
N ILE A 126 -7.76 -6.51 6.94
CA ILE A 126 -6.39 -6.39 6.40
C ILE A 126 -6.33 -6.99 4.99
N SER A 127 -6.95 -8.16 4.78
CA SER A 127 -7.00 -8.83 3.49
C SER A 127 -7.72 -8.01 2.42
N GLU A 128 -8.84 -7.39 2.79
CA GLU A 128 -9.61 -6.49 1.93
C GLU A 128 -8.80 -5.25 1.56
N SER A 129 -8.22 -4.57 2.56
CA SER A 129 -7.36 -3.39 2.37
C SER A 129 -6.14 -3.66 1.46
N LEU A 130 -5.63 -4.89 1.47
CA LEU A 130 -4.52 -5.31 0.61
C LEU A 130 -4.98 -5.76 -0.78
N GLY A 131 -6.28 -5.96 -1.00
CA GLY A 131 -6.82 -6.51 -2.25
C GLY A 131 -6.34 -7.94 -2.50
N HIS A 132 -6.29 -8.76 -1.44
CA HIS A 132 -5.97 -10.19 -1.55
C HIS A 132 -7.25 -10.99 -1.86
N SER A 133 -7.13 -11.94 -2.80
CA SER A 133 -8.24 -12.78 -3.26
C SER A 133 -8.66 -13.85 -2.25
N SER A 134 -7.78 -14.19 -1.30
CA SER A 134 -8.09 -15.12 -0.21
C SER A 134 -7.36 -14.73 1.08
N LEU A 135 -7.95 -15.14 2.20
CA LEU A 135 -7.36 -14.94 3.54
C LEU A 135 -6.01 -15.66 3.67
N ALA A 136 -5.85 -16.83 3.06
CA ALA A 136 -4.60 -17.59 3.05
C ALA A 136 -3.40 -16.79 2.49
N ILE A 137 -3.62 -15.87 1.55
CA ILE A 137 -2.55 -14.98 1.08
C ILE A 137 -2.16 -14.02 2.20
N THR A 138 -3.14 -13.43 2.88
CA THR A 138 -2.91 -12.52 4.01
C THR A 138 -2.26 -13.25 5.19
N GLU A 139 -2.70 -14.47 5.50
CA GLU A 139 -2.09 -15.33 6.54
C GLU A 139 -0.63 -15.61 6.24
N ASN A 140 -0.26 -15.94 5.00
CA ASN A 140 1.14 -16.10 4.62
C ASN A 140 1.96 -14.81 4.76
N TYR A 141 1.36 -13.64 4.49
CA TYR A 141 2.00 -12.33 4.74
C TYR A 141 2.12 -12.02 6.24
N LEU A 142 1.36 -12.71 7.08
CA LEU A 142 1.23 -12.51 8.52
C LEU A 142 1.74 -13.72 9.33
N ALA A 143 2.36 -14.72 8.71
CA ALA A 143 2.51 -16.09 9.23
C ALA A 143 3.49 -16.24 10.40
N SER A 144 4.15 -15.17 10.84
CA SER A 144 4.89 -15.16 12.10
C SER A 144 4.09 -14.39 13.16
N PHE A 145 3.65 -15.10 14.20
CA PHE A 145 3.42 -14.46 15.49
C PHE A 145 4.79 -14.15 16.10
N GLU A 146 5.07 -12.87 16.28
CA GLU A 146 6.29 -12.44 16.94
C GLU A 146 6.38 -13.06 18.34
N GLN A 147 7.60 -13.24 18.83
CA GLN A 147 7.84 -13.81 20.16
C GLN A 147 7.07 -13.05 21.26
N GLU A 148 6.96 -11.73 21.15
CA GLU A 148 6.21 -10.89 22.09
C GLU A 148 4.72 -11.23 22.15
N GLU A 149 4.09 -11.53 21.01
CA GLU A 149 2.68 -11.87 20.94
C GLU A 149 2.42 -13.26 21.53
N ARG A 150 3.34 -14.20 21.29
CA ARG A 150 3.33 -15.52 21.94
C ARG A 150 3.50 -15.43 23.45
N ILE A 151 4.40 -14.57 23.93
CA ILE A 151 4.59 -14.30 25.37
C ILE A 151 3.33 -13.69 25.98
N ARG A 152 2.75 -12.66 25.34
CA ARG A 152 1.51 -12.03 25.82
C ARG A 152 0.37 -13.03 25.91
N ASN A 153 0.18 -13.86 24.88
CA ASN A 153 -0.87 -14.88 24.86
C ASN A 153 -0.61 -15.96 25.92
N ALA A 154 0.64 -16.36 26.13
CA ALA A 154 0.98 -17.29 27.21
C ALA A 154 0.65 -16.71 28.60
N GLN A 155 0.88 -15.42 28.83
CA GLN A 155 0.53 -14.75 30.09
C GLN A 155 -0.98 -14.68 30.35
N LEU A 156 -1.82 -14.62 29.30
CA LEU A 156 -3.28 -14.69 29.45
C LEU A 156 -3.74 -16.04 30.03
N LEU A 157 -3.06 -17.13 29.67
CA LEU A 157 -3.39 -18.47 30.15
C LEU A 157 -3.03 -18.70 31.61
N THR A 158 -2.22 -17.82 32.20
CA THR A 158 -1.78 -17.90 33.60
C THR A 158 -2.43 -16.84 34.48
N LYS A 159 -3.33 -16.01 33.93
CA LYS A 159 -4.19 -15.12 34.70
C LYS A 159 -5.42 -15.90 35.17
N PHE A 160 -5.24 -16.61 36.27
CA PHE A 160 -6.35 -17.13 37.04
C PHE A 160 -6.72 -16.03 38.04
N ASP A 161 -7.76 -15.26 37.73
CA ASP A 161 -8.47 -14.48 38.75
C ASP A 161 -9.27 -15.45 39.65
#